data_AF-F9R921-F1
#
_entry.id   AF-F9R921-F1
#
_cell.length_a   1.000
_cell.length_b   1.000
_cell.length_c   1.000
_cell.angle_alpha   90.00
_cell.angle_beta   90.00
_cell.angle_gamma   90.00
#
_symmetry.space_group_name_H-M   'P 1'
#
loop_
_entity.id
_entity.type
_entity.pdbx_description
1 polymer ?
#
loop_
_entity_poly.entity_id
_entity_poly.type
_entity_poly.pdbx_seq_one_letter_code
_entity_poly.pdbx_strand_id
1 'polypeptide(L)'
;MMNRFTVLLLLVSNDLFAGDSRLLELVREFQIAKSEYGEFSSQSLHKQRKIQIYSQARSILSSITNECTVEIESRCNLKSERDVVSCLDSDRDYLSESCNMALSSFIGGQYFDKSFEHKGILISKGSYFFYQPRNPKMKIVAAVLTEGFNYKGVEYKSGRIDFNINGLESAYLAYDQIIDGVLYSSDLLGVFFHDNGKVKEGVLAADTKFGSYVYKASTQISLDERGNVTSGRLANDYMISGEKYAAGDLVVFEQFRF
;
A
#
# COMPACT_ATOMS: atom_id res chain seq x y z
N MET A 1 11.07 -21.32 -16.94
CA MET A 1 9.94 -20.83 -16.11
C MET A 1 10.58 -20.13 -14.90
N MET A 2 10.99 -18.88 -15.07
CA MET A 2 11.75 -18.11 -14.07
C MET A 2 10.79 -17.29 -13.21
N ASN A 3 10.75 -17.61 -11.93
CA ASN A 3 10.01 -16.90 -10.90
C ASN A 3 10.72 -15.56 -10.63
N ARG A 4 10.25 -14.48 -11.27
CA ARG A 4 10.67 -13.11 -10.95
C ARG A 4 9.87 -12.66 -9.73
N PHE A 5 10.48 -12.86 -8.56
CA PHE A 5 10.02 -12.29 -7.31
C PHE A 5 9.83 -10.78 -7.46
N THR A 6 8.58 -10.35 -7.38
CA THR A 6 8.17 -8.95 -7.30
C THR A 6 8.57 -8.40 -5.93
N VAL A 7 9.77 -7.85 -5.87
CA VAL A 7 10.19 -6.90 -4.84
C VAL A 7 9.46 -5.58 -5.13
N LEU A 8 8.47 -5.23 -4.32
CA LEU A 8 7.83 -3.92 -4.27
C LEU A 8 7.79 -3.53 -2.78
N LEU A 9 8.63 -2.64 -2.25
CA LEU A 9 8.78 -1.25 -2.65
C LEU A 9 10.22 -0.76 -2.34
N LEU A 10 11.13 -0.98 -3.28
CA LEU A 10 12.20 -0.06 -3.63
C LEU A 10 12.42 -0.32 -5.11
N LEU A 11 11.92 0.59 -5.96
CA LEU A 11 12.49 0.76 -7.28
C LEU A 11 13.96 1.14 -7.07
N VAL A 12 14.82 0.14 -6.96
CA VAL A 12 16.24 0.29 -7.21
C VAL A 12 16.37 0.32 -8.72
N SER A 13 16.02 1.45 -9.33
CA SER A 13 16.79 1.84 -10.51
C SER A 13 18.21 2.01 -9.98
N ASN A 14 19.14 1.19 -10.48
CA ASN A 14 20.56 1.34 -10.18
C ASN A 14 21.06 2.77 -10.45
N ASP A 15 20.30 3.55 -11.22
CA ASP A 15 20.59 4.94 -11.58
C ASP A 15 20.13 5.99 -10.55
N LEU A 16 19.21 5.69 -9.60
CA LEU A 16 18.79 6.69 -8.59
C LEU A 16 19.71 6.78 -7.36
N PHE A 17 20.59 5.79 -7.14
CA PHE A 17 21.36 5.66 -5.90
C PHE A 17 22.88 5.61 -6.09
N ALA A 18 23.38 5.98 -7.27
CA ALA A 18 24.80 5.90 -7.64
C ALA A 18 25.75 6.78 -6.78
N GLY A 19 25.29 7.38 -5.68
CA GLY A 19 26.10 8.22 -4.79
C GLY A 19 26.03 7.89 -3.28
N ASP A 20 25.13 7.02 -2.81
CA ASP A 20 25.02 6.72 -1.36
C ASP A 20 25.62 5.35 -1.02
N SER A 21 26.92 5.35 -0.77
CA SER A 21 27.69 4.15 -0.37
C SER A 21 27.12 3.43 0.86
N ARG A 22 26.43 4.12 1.77
CA ARG A 22 25.92 3.53 3.01
C ARG A 22 24.61 2.81 2.78
N LEU A 23 23.71 3.36 1.98
CA LEU A 23 22.48 2.66 1.61
C LEU A 23 22.80 1.34 0.87
N LEU A 24 23.80 1.37 -0.03
CA LEU A 24 24.28 0.18 -0.72
C LEU A 24 24.83 -0.88 0.25
N GLU A 25 25.56 -0.46 1.28
CA GLU A 25 26.05 -1.36 2.34
C GLU A 25 24.90 -1.99 3.13
N LEU A 26 23.91 -1.20 3.57
CA LEU A 26 22.75 -1.70 4.30
C LEU A 26 21.94 -2.70 3.45
N VAL A 27 21.75 -2.42 2.16
CA VAL A 27 21.11 -3.35 1.22
C VAL A 27 21.90 -4.64 1.11
N ARG A 28 23.23 -4.58 1.03
CA ARG A 28 24.08 -5.77 0.99
C ARG A 28 23.99 -6.59 2.28
N GLU A 29 24.03 -5.95 3.45
CA GLU A 29 23.83 -6.63 4.74
C GLU A 29 22.48 -7.34 4.82
N PHE A 30 21.42 -6.71 4.30
CA PHE A 30 20.10 -7.33 4.22
C PHE A 30 20.10 -8.56 3.29
N GLN A 31 20.73 -8.48 2.11
CA GLN A 31 20.80 -9.63 1.20
C GLN A 31 21.58 -10.80 1.82
N ILE A 32 22.65 -10.52 2.56
CA ILE A 32 23.40 -11.54 3.31
C ILE A 32 22.51 -12.18 4.36
N ALA A 33 21.86 -11.38 5.22
CA ALA A 33 20.97 -11.89 6.25
C ALA A 33 19.82 -12.72 5.66
N LYS A 34 19.23 -12.26 4.54
CA LYS A 34 18.18 -12.96 3.81
C LYS A 34 18.67 -14.34 3.33
N SER A 35 19.89 -14.42 2.81
CA SER A 35 20.48 -15.68 2.35
C SER A 35 20.83 -16.63 3.49
N GLU A 36 21.30 -16.12 4.63
CA GLU A 36 21.77 -16.94 5.76
C GLU A 36 20.63 -17.42 6.66
N TYR A 37 19.67 -16.54 6.97
CA TYR A 37 18.64 -16.77 7.98
C TYR A 37 17.23 -16.91 7.39
N GLY A 38 17.07 -16.62 6.10
CA GLY A 38 15.77 -16.54 5.43
C GLY A 38 15.16 -15.14 5.51
N GLU A 39 14.36 -14.79 4.51
CA GLU A 39 13.84 -13.44 4.27
C GLU A 39 13.06 -12.84 5.45
N PHE A 40 12.24 -13.63 6.12
CA PHE A 40 11.40 -13.19 7.24
C PHE A 40 11.93 -13.66 8.60
N SER A 41 13.23 -13.91 8.70
CA SER A 41 13.90 -14.08 10.00
C SER A 41 14.02 -12.74 10.72
N SER A 42 14.06 -12.76 12.05
CA SER A 42 14.22 -11.53 12.85
C SER A 42 15.52 -10.78 12.48
N GLN A 43 16.58 -11.49 12.07
CA GLN A 43 17.82 -10.91 11.56
C GLN A 43 17.61 -10.13 10.25
N SER A 44 16.94 -10.74 9.27
CA SER A 44 16.67 -10.11 7.98
C SER A 44 15.72 -8.93 8.10
N LEU A 45 14.65 -9.10 8.89
CA LEU A 45 13.69 -8.04 9.18
C LEU A 45 14.35 -6.86 9.89
N HIS A 46 15.25 -7.09 10.85
CA HIS A 46 16.02 -6.02 11.48
C HIS A 46 16.90 -5.25 10.47
N LYS A 47 17.55 -5.94 9.52
CA LYS A 47 18.32 -5.27 8.46
C LYS A 47 17.42 -4.50 7.48
N GLN A 48 16.27 -5.04 7.14
CA GLN A 48 15.28 -4.36 6.30
C GLN A 48 14.75 -3.08 6.96
N ARG A 49 14.52 -3.11 8.28
CA ARG A 49 14.12 -1.94 9.08
C ARG A 49 15.14 -0.81 8.96
N LYS A 50 16.43 -1.12 9.06
CA LYS A 50 17.52 -0.13 8.91
C LYS A 50 17.46 0.59 7.58
N ILE A 51 17.22 -0.15 6.49
CA ILE A 51 17.09 0.42 5.15
C ILE A 51 15.89 1.38 5.10
N GLN A 52 14.74 0.99 5.66
CA GLN A 52 13.54 1.84 5.68
C GLN A 52 13.72 3.12 6.49
N ILE A 53 14.32 3.03 7.68
CA ILE A 53 14.61 4.21 8.51
C ILE A 53 15.58 5.12 7.77
N TYR A 54 16.65 4.55 7.19
CA TYR A 54 17.67 5.32 6.47
C TYR A 54 17.10 6.05 5.25
N SER A 55 16.30 5.39 4.42
CA SER A 55 15.73 5.98 3.20
C SER A 55 14.77 7.14 3.48
N GLN A 56 14.21 7.21 4.69
CA GLN A 56 13.23 8.23 5.08
C GLN A 56 13.72 9.21 6.15
N ALA A 57 14.94 9.03 6.68
CA ALA A 57 15.47 9.77 7.83
C ALA A 57 15.37 11.30 7.70
N ARG A 58 15.64 11.83 6.51
CA ARG A 58 15.52 13.27 6.21
C ARG A 58 14.09 13.78 6.37
N SER A 59 13.12 13.04 5.84
CA SER A 59 11.71 13.43 5.90
C SER A 59 11.16 13.31 7.32
N ILE A 60 11.62 12.30 8.07
CA ILE A 60 11.23 12.08 9.46
C ILE A 60 11.51 13.35 10.28
N LEU A 61 12.74 13.85 10.29
CA LEU A 61 13.12 15.00 11.12
C LEU A 61 12.32 16.27 10.81
N SER A 62 11.89 16.45 9.57
CA SER A 62 11.07 17.60 9.16
C SER A 62 9.57 17.46 9.45
N SER A 63 9.07 16.25 9.76
CA SER A 63 7.63 15.95 9.71
C SER A 63 7.02 15.43 11.01
N ILE A 64 7.82 15.02 12.00
CA ILE A 64 7.27 14.56 13.29
C ILE A 64 6.82 15.76 14.14
N THR A 65 5.80 15.56 14.98
CA THR A 65 5.28 16.55 15.93
C THR A 65 6.28 16.89 17.03
N ASN A 66 6.18 18.13 17.56
CA ASN A 66 7.07 18.64 18.62
C ASN A 66 7.25 17.68 19.81
N GLU A 67 6.20 17.01 20.29
CA GLU A 67 6.29 16.08 21.43
C GLU A 67 7.18 14.87 21.15
N CYS A 68 7.04 14.23 19.98
CA CYS A 68 7.86 13.09 19.61
C CYS A 68 9.26 13.53 19.18
N THR A 69 9.41 14.73 18.62
CA THR A 69 10.72 15.36 18.39
C THR A 69 11.48 15.53 19.71
N VAL A 70 10.87 16.07 20.77
CA VAL A 70 11.50 16.22 22.09
C VAL A 70 11.92 14.87 22.67
N GLU A 71 11.05 13.85 22.55
CA GLU A 71 11.37 12.52 23.04
C GLU A 71 12.57 11.91 22.29
N ILE A 72 12.58 12.04 20.96
CA ILE A 72 13.69 11.60 20.11
C ILE A 72 14.97 12.39 20.44
N GLU A 73 14.92 13.72 20.59
CA GLU A 73 16.07 14.56 20.98
C GLU A 73 16.66 14.19 22.34
N SER A 74 15.81 13.78 23.29
CA SER A 74 16.26 13.38 24.63
C SER A 74 17.04 12.05 24.64
N ARG A 75 16.90 11.24 23.59
CA ARG A 75 17.49 9.90 23.47
C ARG A 75 18.56 9.82 22.39
N CYS A 76 18.35 10.55 21.30
CA CYS A 76 19.13 10.49 20.09
C CYS A 76 19.94 11.77 19.93
N ASN A 77 21.24 11.61 19.70
CA ASN A 77 22.09 12.72 19.32
C ASN A 77 21.78 13.15 17.87
N LEU A 78 20.90 14.13 17.65
CA LEU A 78 20.45 14.54 16.30
C LEU A 78 21.49 15.35 15.48
N LYS A 79 22.80 15.15 15.71
CA LYS A 79 23.88 15.87 15.02
C LYS A 79 24.00 15.50 13.55
N SER A 80 23.54 14.32 13.17
CA SER A 80 23.55 13.87 11.79
C SER A 80 22.40 12.90 11.51
N GLU A 81 21.96 12.82 10.26
CA GLU A 81 20.97 11.81 9.79
C GLU A 81 21.38 10.39 10.18
N ARG A 82 22.69 10.11 10.18
CA ARG A 82 23.26 8.83 10.59
C ARG A 82 22.96 8.52 12.05
N ASP A 83 23.14 9.49 12.94
CA ASP A 83 22.89 9.32 14.36
C ASP A 83 21.40 9.09 14.63
N VAL A 84 20.53 9.75 13.86
CA VAL A 84 19.08 9.55 13.93
C VAL A 84 18.71 8.13 13.51
N VAL A 85 19.22 7.65 12.37
CA VAL A 85 18.96 6.29 11.91
C VAL A 85 19.45 5.25 12.91
N SER A 86 20.69 5.42 13.39
CA SER A 86 21.28 4.49 14.36
C SER A 86 20.46 4.45 15.65
N CYS A 87 20.02 5.61 16.14
CA CYS A 87 19.23 5.69 17.35
C CYS A 87 17.80 5.15 17.17
N LEU A 88 17.11 5.48 16.07
CA LEU A 88 15.77 4.96 15.81
C LEU A 88 15.77 3.45 15.54
N ASP A 89 16.90 2.90 15.13
CA ASP A 89 17.07 1.46 15.03
C ASP A 89 17.22 0.79 16.42
N SER A 90 18.05 1.35 17.31
CA SER A 90 18.32 0.79 18.65
C SER A 90 17.24 1.09 19.69
N ASP A 91 16.71 2.32 19.68
CA ASP A 91 16.01 2.88 20.83
C ASP A 91 14.52 3.12 20.60
N ARG A 92 14.02 2.88 19.38
CA ARG A 92 12.60 3.10 19.06
C ARG A 92 11.65 2.27 19.91
N ASP A 93 12.10 1.13 20.42
CA ASP A 93 11.30 0.25 21.27
C ASP A 93 11.10 0.86 22.68
N TYR A 94 11.87 1.89 23.04
CA TYR A 94 11.72 2.67 24.28
C TYR A 94 10.95 3.97 24.11
N LEU A 95 10.48 4.28 22.89
CA LEU A 95 9.64 5.45 22.64
C LEU A 95 8.23 5.21 23.16
N SER A 96 7.57 6.28 23.59
CA SER A 96 6.15 6.26 23.96
C SER A 96 5.27 5.72 22.82
N GLU A 97 4.12 5.13 23.15
CA GLU A 97 3.19 4.61 22.15
C GLU A 97 2.79 5.70 21.14
N SER A 98 2.56 6.93 21.62
CA SER A 98 2.22 8.09 20.78
C SER A 98 3.34 8.43 19.79
N CYS A 99 4.59 8.50 20.26
CA CYS A 99 5.74 8.79 19.41
C CYS A 99 6.01 7.66 18.41
N ASN A 100 5.91 6.41 18.86
CA ASN A 100 6.08 5.26 17.96
C ASN A 100 4.97 5.21 16.89
N MET A 101 3.71 5.52 17.21
CA MET A 101 2.65 5.62 16.20
C MET A 101 2.91 6.76 15.21
N ALA A 102 3.39 7.91 15.68
CA ALA A 102 3.77 9.03 14.82
C ALA A 102 4.92 8.64 13.89
N LEU A 103 5.97 7.99 14.38
CA LEU A 103 7.03 7.46 13.51
C LEU A 103 6.47 6.42 12.52
N SER A 104 5.63 5.51 13.00
CA SER A 104 5.05 4.44 12.17
C SER A 104 4.12 4.97 11.08
N SER A 105 3.57 6.18 11.21
CA SER A 105 2.81 6.82 10.13
C SER A 105 3.68 7.23 8.94
N PHE A 106 4.98 7.45 9.16
CA PHE A 106 5.94 7.81 8.12
C PHE A 106 6.71 6.58 7.62
N ILE A 107 7.38 5.88 8.53
CA ILE A 107 8.32 4.81 8.18
C ILE A 107 7.77 3.39 8.31
N GLY A 108 6.50 3.25 8.71
CA GLY A 108 5.92 1.95 9.04
C GLY A 108 6.30 1.47 10.44
N GLY A 109 5.46 0.60 10.99
CA GLY A 109 5.61 -0.05 12.29
C GLY A 109 6.76 -1.04 12.33
N GLN A 110 6.93 -1.68 13.49
CA GLN A 110 7.79 -2.85 13.60
C GLN A 110 7.20 -4.02 12.81
N TYR A 111 8.08 -4.89 12.33
CA TYR A 111 7.69 -6.15 11.72
C TYR A 111 7.08 -7.11 12.75
N PHE A 112 6.14 -7.91 12.29
CA PHE A 112 5.52 -8.93 13.12
C PHE A 112 6.32 -10.23 13.08
N ASP A 113 6.69 -10.77 14.25
CA ASP A 113 7.42 -12.05 14.35
C ASP A 113 6.53 -13.29 14.16
N LYS A 114 5.20 -13.11 14.11
CA LYS A 114 4.21 -14.17 13.89
C LYS A 114 3.08 -13.68 12.99
N SER A 115 2.46 -14.61 12.27
CA SER A 115 1.26 -14.33 11.52
C SER A 115 0.04 -14.20 12.44
N PHE A 116 -0.92 -13.36 12.08
CA PHE A 116 -2.20 -13.21 12.80
C PHE A 116 -3.27 -12.63 11.87
N GLU A 117 -4.53 -12.66 12.27
CA GLU A 117 -5.63 -12.10 11.47
C GLU A 117 -5.93 -10.66 11.87
N HIS A 118 -6.14 -9.79 10.88
CA HIS A 118 -6.65 -8.43 11.05
C HIS A 118 -7.75 -8.16 10.02
N LYS A 119 -8.97 -7.87 10.47
CA LYS A 119 -10.14 -7.60 9.62
C LYS A 119 -10.38 -8.66 8.52
N GLY A 120 -10.23 -9.95 8.86
CA GLY A 120 -10.43 -11.04 7.90
C GLY A 120 -9.26 -11.26 6.93
N ILE A 121 -8.13 -10.58 7.14
CA ILE A 121 -6.91 -10.72 6.34
C ILE A 121 -5.82 -11.37 7.20
N LEU A 122 -5.19 -12.42 6.68
CA LEU A 122 -4.01 -13.01 7.31
C LEU A 122 -2.81 -12.07 7.10
N ILE A 123 -2.35 -11.46 8.18
CA ILE A 123 -1.14 -10.67 8.23
C ILE A 123 0.01 -11.63 8.46
N SER A 124 0.77 -11.96 7.41
CA SER A 124 1.89 -12.90 7.49
C SER A 124 3.06 -12.34 8.31
N LYS A 125 3.83 -13.24 8.92
CA LYS A 125 5.12 -12.91 9.57
C LYS A 125 5.98 -12.04 8.65
N GLY A 126 6.61 -11.02 9.23
CA GLY A 126 7.42 -10.03 8.52
C GLY A 126 6.63 -8.89 7.89
N SER A 127 5.29 -8.90 7.99
CA SER A 127 4.47 -7.75 7.62
C SER A 127 4.57 -6.64 8.68
N TYR A 128 4.11 -5.43 8.36
CA TYR A 128 4.02 -4.31 9.29
C TYR A 128 2.88 -3.35 8.95
N PHE A 129 2.46 -2.52 9.90
CA PHE A 129 1.38 -1.55 9.72
C PHE A 129 1.86 -0.10 9.60
N PHE A 130 1.06 0.73 8.94
CA PHE A 130 1.11 2.18 9.06
C PHE A 130 -0.07 2.66 9.90
N TYR A 131 0.17 3.74 10.65
CA TYR A 131 -0.78 4.25 11.62
C TYR A 131 -1.20 5.68 11.29
N GLN A 132 -2.38 6.08 11.75
CA GLN A 132 -2.84 7.46 11.74
C GLN A 132 -3.18 7.88 13.17
N PRO A 133 -2.23 8.42 13.95
CA PRO A 133 -2.40 8.64 15.39
C PRO A 133 -3.51 9.62 15.74
N ARG A 134 -3.84 10.55 14.84
CA ARG A 134 -4.88 11.57 15.05
C ARG A 134 -6.30 11.09 14.72
N ASN A 135 -6.47 9.86 14.22
CA ASN A 135 -7.78 9.30 13.91
C ASN A 135 -8.19 8.26 14.97
N PRO A 136 -9.01 8.62 15.96
CA PRO A 136 -9.39 7.69 17.04
C PRO A 136 -10.27 6.54 16.54
N LYS A 137 -10.92 6.68 15.37
CA LYS A 137 -11.77 5.64 14.78
C LYS A 137 -10.98 4.64 13.94
N MET A 138 -9.80 5.02 13.47
CA MET A 138 -8.97 4.19 12.59
C MET A 138 -7.49 4.46 12.84
N LYS A 139 -6.91 3.73 13.80
CA LYS A 139 -5.49 3.84 14.13
C LYS A 139 -4.60 3.20 13.07
N ILE A 140 -5.02 2.09 12.45
CA ILE A 140 -4.27 1.37 11.40
C ILE A 140 -4.88 1.73 10.06
N VAL A 141 -4.07 2.25 9.15
CA VAL A 141 -4.53 2.75 7.84
C VAL A 141 -3.94 1.98 6.66
N ALA A 142 -2.85 1.27 6.87
CA ALA A 142 -2.26 0.42 5.84
C ALA A 142 -1.44 -0.71 6.46
N ALA A 143 -1.17 -1.73 5.66
CA ALA A 143 -0.16 -2.74 5.92
C ALA A 143 0.76 -2.88 4.72
N VAL A 144 1.97 -3.38 4.96
CA VAL A 144 2.77 -4.02 3.90
C VAL A 144 2.85 -5.49 4.23
N LEU A 145 2.25 -6.29 3.37
CA LEU A 145 2.20 -7.74 3.50
C LEU A 145 3.37 -8.38 2.77
N THR A 146 3.98 -9.37 3.42
CA THR A 146 5.11 -10.14 2.88
C THR A 146 4.69 -11.25 1.95
N GLU A 147 3.44 -11.69 2.05
CA GLU A 147 2.87 -12.76 1.25
C GLU A 147 1.55 -12.29 0.62
N GLY A 148 1.15 -12.95 -0.47
CA GLY A 148 -0.19 -12.77 -1.01
C GLY A 148 -1.25 -13.24 0.00
N PHE A 149 -2.47 -12.76 -0.17
CA PHE A 149 -3.54 -13.05 0.78
C PHE A 149 -4.88 -13.24 0.07
N ASN A 150 -5.73 -14.07 0.66
CA ASN A 150 -7.13 -14.18 0.29
C ASN A 150 -7.96 -13.24 1.17
N TYR A 151 -8.87 -12.48 0.57
CA TYR A 151 -9.88 -11.74 1.30
C TYR A 151 -11.22 -11.86 0.58
N LYS A 152 -12.23 -12.39 1.30
CA LYS A 152 -13.59 -12.64 0.77
C LYS A 152 -13.60 -13.44 -0.54
N GLY A 153 -12.69 -14.41 -0.69
CA GLY A 153 -12.60 -15.26 -1.88
C GLY A 153 -11.84 -14.65 -3.06
N VAL A 154 -11.20 -13.49 -2.87
CA VAL A 154 -10.40 -12.80 -3.89
C VAL A 154 -8.92 -12.89 -3.50
N GLU A 155 -8.05 -13.25 -4.45
CA GLU A 155 -6.61 -13.44 -4.23
C GLU A 155 -5.81 -12.17 -4.56
N TYR A 156 -5.02 -11.68 -3.61
CA TYR A 156 -4.27 -10.44 -3.75
C TYR A 156 -2.75 -10.70 -3.68
N LYS A 157 -1.98 -9.82 -4.34
CA LYS A 157 -0.51 -9.82 -4.26
C LYS A 157 -0.05 -9.41 -2.87
N SER A 158 1.17 -9.82 -2.52
CA SER A 158 1.91 -9.19 -1.43
C SER A 158 2.19 -7.71 -1.75
N GLY A 159 2.54 -6.94 -0.73
CA GLY A 159 2.85 -5.52 -0.86
C GLY A 159 1.93 -4.64 -0.01
N ARG A 160 1.87 -3.35 -0.35
CA ARG A 160 1.07 -2.39 0.38
C ARG A 160 -0.42 -2.60 0.12
N ILE A 161 -1.19 -2.62 1.19
CA ILE A 161 -2.65 -2.54 1.21
C ILE A 161 -3.08 -1.39 2.10
N ASP A 162 -4.18 -0.73 1.76
CA ASP A 162 -4.77 0.30 2.61
C ASP A 162 -6.07 -0.21 3.24
N PHE A 163 -6.38 0.28 4.43
CA PHE A 163 -7.59 -0.08 5.18
C PHE A 163 -8.48 1.14 5.35
N ASN A 164 -9.79 0.92 5.21
CA ASN A 164 -10.82 1.84 5.68
C ASN A 164 -11.35 1.34 7.03
N ILE A 165 -12.40 2.00 7.56
CA ILE A 165 -12.93 1.66 8.88
C ILE A 165 -13.47 0.22 8.94
N ASN A 166 -14.04 -0.28 7.85
CA ASN A 166 -14.74 -1.56 7.79
C ASN A 166 -13.91 -2.72 7.22
N GLY A 167 -12.73 -2.47 6.64
CA GLY A 167 -11.94 -3.53 6.03
C GLY A 167 -10.87 -3.00 5.07
N LEU A 168 -10.71 -3.73 3.98
CA LEU A 168 -9.82 -3.38 2.88
C LEU A 168 -10.34 -2.14 2.13
N GLU A 169 -9.49 -1.13 1.95
CA GLU A 169 -9.73 0.03 1.09
C GLU A 169 -9.09 -0.15 -0.28
N SER A 170 -7.86 -0.67 -0.35
CA SER A 170 -7.16 -0.87 -1.61
C SER A 170 -6.21 -2.07 -1.57
N ALA A 171 -6.09 -2.80 -2.67
CA ALA A 171 -5.06 -3.83 -2.87
C ALA A 171 -4.86 -4.19 -4.36
N TYR A 172 -3.73 -4.81 -4.69
CA TYR A 172 -3.43 -5.32 -6.03
C TYR A 172 -3.83 -6.78 -6.17
N LEU A 173 -4.53 -7.13 -7.25
CA LEU A 173 -4.97 -8.50 -7.53
C LEU A 173 -3.79 -9.39 -7.92
N ALA A 174 -3.81 -10.66 -7.49
CA ALA A 174 -2.80 -11.66 -7.86
C ALA A 174 -2.81 -11.96 -9.37
N TYR A 175 -3.99 -12.02 -9.97
CA TYR A 175 -4.27 -12.26 -11.38
C TYR A 175 -5.65 -11.67 -11.72
N ASP A 176 -5.98 -11.57 -13.01
CA ASP A 176 -7.29 -11.12 -13.47
C ASP A 176 -8.39 -12.00 -12.87
N GLN A 177 -9.35 -11.39 -12.16
CA GLN A 177 -10.36 -12.15 -11.42
C GLN A 177 -11.68 -11.42 -11.28
N ILE A 178 -12.73 -12.21 -11.06
CA ILE A 178 -14.10 -11.72 -10.95
C ILE A 178 -14.37 -11.27 -9.52
N ILE A 179 -14.81 -10.03 -9.35
CA ILE A 179 -15.30 -9.49 -8.08
C ILE A 179 -16.71 -8.96 -8.34
N ASP A 180 -17.70 -9.45 -7.58
CA ASP A 180 -19.11 -9.07 -7.74
C ASP A 180 -19.63 -9.17 -9.21
N GLY A 181 -19.14 -10.15 -9.97
CA GLY A 181 -19.56 -10.40 -11.36
C GLY A 181 -18.81 -9.58 -12.43
N VAL A 182 -17.84 -8.76 -12.04
CA VAL A 182 -17.00 -7.96 -12.96
C VAL A 182 -15.58 -8.49 -12.98
N LEU A 183 -15.01 -8.69 -14.18
CA LEU A 183 -13.63 -9.14 -14.35
C LEU A 183 -12.66 -7.94 -14.30
N TYR A 184 -11.85 -7.87 -13.24
CA TYR A 184 -10.86 -6.83 -13.03
C TYR A 184 -9.45 -7.30 -13.35
N SER A 185 -8.63 -6.40 -13.87
CA SER A 185 -7.25 -6.68 -14.30
C SER A 185 -6.25 -6.57 -13.15
N SER A 186 -5.22 -7.43 -13.15
CA SER A 186 -4.12 -7.41 -12.18
C SER A 186 -2.92 -6.53 -12.53
N ASP A 187 -2.90 -5.93 -13.73
CA ASP A 187 -1.65 -5.47 -14.37
C ASP A 187 -1.39 -3.97 -14.26
N LEU A 188 -2.39 -3.17 -13.89
CA LEU A 188 -2.32 -1.71 -14.00
C LEU A 188 -2.47 -1.01 -12.65
N LEU A 189 -3.64 -1.10 -12.04
CA LEU A 189 -3.97 -0.41 -10.79
C LEU A 189 -4.57 -1.38 -9.79
N GLY A 190 -4.44 -1.07 -8.50
CA GLY A 190 -5.17 -1.77 -7.46
C GLY A 190 -6.68 -1.61 -7.60
N VAL A 191 -7.43 -2.51 -6.98
CA VAL A 191 -8.87 -2.36 -6.79
C VAL A 191 -9.11 -1.58 -5.51
N PHE A 192 -9.95 -0.57 -5.59
CA PHE A 192 -10.35 0.26 -4.46
C PHE A 192 -11.77 -0.10 -4.04
N PHE A 193 -12.05 -0.03 -2.76
CA PHE A 193 -13.32 -0.43 -2.16
C PHE A 193 -13.95 0.72 -1.39
N HIS A 194 -15.28 0.78 -1.44
CA HIS A 194 -16.07 1.60 -0.53
C HIS A 194 -16.08 0.99 0.88
N ASP A 195 -16.52 1.76 1.86
CA ASP A 195 -16.66 1.32 3.25
C ASP A 195 -17.62 0.12 3.39
N ASN A 196 -18.57 -0.05 2.48
CA ASN A 196 -19.46 -1.23 2.47
C ASN A 196 -18.82 -2.49 1.85
N GLY A 197 -17.57 -2.39 1.40
CA GLY A 197 -16.80 -3.47 0.77
C GLY A 197 -17.12 -3.73 -0.70
N LYS A 198 -17.96 -2.91 -1.34
CA LYS A 198 -18.17 -2.93 -2.79
C LYS A 198 -17.02 -2.26 -3.51
N VAL A 199 -16.76 -2.70 -4.75
CA VAL A 199 -15.73 -2.06 -5.58
C VAL A 199 -16.12 -0.62 -5.85
N LYS A 200 -15.21 0.29 -5.54
CA LYS A 200 -15.27 1.71 -5.85
C LYS A 200 -14.62 2.00 -7.19
N GLU A 201 -13.41 1.50 -7.39
CA GLU A 201 -12.63 1.73 -8.60
C GLU A 201 -11.79 0.50 -8.94
N GLY A 202 -11.58 0.26 -10.23
CA GLY A 202 -10.70 -0.80 -10.71
C GLY A 202 -10.51 -0.72 -12.22
N VAL A 203 -9.57 -1.49 -12.75
CA VAL A 203 -9.35 -1.59 -14.20
C VAL A 203 -10.07 -2.82 -14.73
N LEU A 204 -10.87 -2.65 -15.77
CA LEU A 204 -11.58 -3.76 -16.40
C LEU A 204 -10.60 -4.63 -17.21
N ALA A 205 -10.66 -5.95 -17.06
CA ALA A 205 -9.84 -6.85 -17.90
C ALA A 205 -10.49 -7.15 -19.26
N ALA A 206 -11.80 -6.92 -19.39
CA ALA A 206 -12.58 -7.13 -20.60
C ALA A 206 -13.66 -6.06 -20.76
N ASP A 207 -14.14 -5.87 -21.98
CA ASP A 207 -15.28 -4.99 -22.25
C ASP A 207 -16.47 -5.47 -21.40
N THR A 208 -16.97 -4.61 -20.51
CA THR A 208 -17.95 -5.01 -19.49
C THR A 208 -19.19 -4.15 -19.59
N LYS A 209 -20.36 -4.79 -19.57
CA LYS A 209 -21.65 -4.12 -19.60
C LYS A 209 -22.09 -3.74 -18.18
N PHE A 210 -22.38 -2.46 -17.97
CA PHE A 210 -23.09 -1.95 -16.80
C PHE A 210 -24.36 -1.24 -17.25
N GLY A 211 -25.52 -1.74 -16.84
CA GLY A 211 -26.81 -1.21 -17.30
C GLY A 211 -26.93 -1.27 -18.83
N SER A 212 -27.09 -0.10 -19.46
CA SER A 212 -27.27 0.02 -20.92
C SER A 212 -25.97 0.18 -21.70
N TYR A 213 -24.84 0.40 -21.03
CA TYR A 213 -23.58 0.79 -21.67
C TYR A 213 -22.51 -0.29 -21.50
N VAL A 214 -21.65 -0.42 -22.52
CA VAL A 214 -20.46 -1.28 -22.47
C VAL A 214 -19.24 -0.38 -22.28
N TYR A 215 -18.42 -0.71 -21.28
CA TYR A 215 -17.21 0.00 -20.92
C TYR A 215 -15.98 -0.78 -21.35
N LYS A 216 -14.97 -0.05 -21.79
CA LYS A 216 -13.81 -0.59 -22.51
C LYS A 216 -12.83 -1.31 -21.58
N ALA A 217 -12.33 -2.47 -22.01
CA ALA A 217 -11.23 -3.21 -21.40
C ALA A 217 -9.97 -2.34 -21.26
N SER A 218 -9.15 -2.67 -20.28
CA SER A 218 -7.91 -1.97 -19.95
C SER A 218 -8.11 -0.48 -19.64
N THR A 219 -9.32 -0.10 -19.23
CA THR A 219 -9.62 1.25 -18.74
C THR A 219 -10.20 1.18 -17.33
N GLN A 220 -10.00 2.26 -16.57
CA GLN A 220 -10.53 2.38 -15.23
C GLN A 220 -12.04 2.62 -15.26
N ILE A 221 -12.75 1.97 -14.35
CA ILE A 221 -14.16 2.19 -14.04
C ILE A 221 -14.28 2.71 -12.61
N SER A 222 -15.15 3.69 -12.39
CA SER A 222 -15.53 4.18 -11.06
C SER A 222 -17.01 3.87 -10.83
N LEU A 223 -17.32 3.37 -9.64
CA LEU A 223 -18.64 2.95 -9.21
C LEU A 223 -19.03 3.69 -7.91
N ASP A 224 -20.32 3.96 -7.73
CA ASP A 224 -20.86 4.41 -6.45
C ASP A 224 -21.01 3.23 -5.46
N GLU A 225 -21.43 3.51 -4.22
CA GLU A 225 -21.62 2.50 -3.18
C GLU A 225 -22.67 1.42 -3.54
N ARG A 226 -23.54 1.69 -4.53
CA ARG A 226 -24.57 0.76 -5.01
C ARG A 226 -24.11 -0.03 -6.24
N GLY A 227 -22.92 0.24 -6.76
CA GLY A 227 -22.36 -0.40 -7.95
C GLY A 227 -22.77 0.26 -9.28
N ASN A 228 -23.37 1.44 -9.25
CA ASN A 228 -23.66 2.19 -10.48
C ASN A 228 -22.40 2.91 -10.97
N VAL A 229 -22.22 2.99 -12.29
CA VAL A 229 -21.06 3.67 -12.87
C VAL A 229 -21.16 5.18 -12.65
N THR A 230 -20.12 5.77 -12.06
CA THR A 230 -19.94 7.22 -11.93
C THR A 230 -18.97 7.76 -12.96
N SER A 231 -18.00 6.97 -13.41
CA SER A 231 -17.19 7.31 -14.59
C SER A 231 -16.58 6.09 -15.26
N GLY A 232 -16.30 6.18 -16.57
CA GLY A 232 -15.65 5.12 -17.32
C GLY A 232 -15.50 5.45 -18.80
N ARG A 233 -14.67 4.69 -19.52
CA ARG A 233 -14.54 4.84 -20.98
C ARG A 233 -15.47 3.91 -21.73
N LEU A 234 -16.22 4.43 -22.68
CA LEU A 234 -17.16 3.64 -23.47
C LEU A 234 -16.44 2.73 -24.47
N ALA A 235 -16.95 1.52 -24.68
CA ALA A 235 -16.43 0.59 -25.70
C ALA A 235 -17.01 0.87 -27.10
N ASN A 236 -18.21 1.45 -27.17
CA ASN A 236 -18.93 1.72 -28.42
C ASN A 236 -19.42 3.19 -28.45
N ASP A 237 -19.89 3.61 -29.62
CA ASP A 237 -20.63 4.86 -29.76
C ASP A 237 -21.99 4.76 -29.04
N TYR A 238 -22.37 5.80 -28.29
CA TYR A 238 -23.65 5.88 -27.58
C TYR A 238 -24.29 7.26 -27.69
N MET A 239 -25.62 7.28 -27.57
CA MET A 239 -26.39 8.49 -27.28
C MET A 239 -26.75 8.49 -25.79
N ILE A 240 -26.24 9.46 -25.04
CA ILE A 240 -26.48 9.58 -23.59
C ILE A 240 -27.10 10.95 -23.34
N SER A 241 -28.32 10.99 -22.79
CA SER A 241 -29.06 12.23 -22.52
C SER A 241 -29.18 13.17 -23.74
N GLY A 242 -29.22 12.62 -24.95
CA GLY A 242 -29.33 13.39 -26.20
C GLY A 242 -27.99 13.84 -26.81
N GLU A 243 -26.87 13.58 -26.14
CA GLU A 243 -25.53 13.86 -26.63
C GLU A 243 -24.87 12.60 -27.22
N LYS A 244 -24.08 12.79 -28.28
CA LYS A 244 -23.34 11.69 -28.92
C LYS A 244 -21.95 11.55 -28.30
N TYR A 245 -21.64 10.35 -27.84
CA TYR A 245 -20.32 9.94 -27.36
C TYR A 245 -19.75 8.87 -28.29
N ALA A 246 -18.48 9.00 -28.66
CA ALA A 246 -17.76 8.03 -29.47
C ALA A 246 -17.15 6.93 -28.60
N ALA A 247 -16.86 5.79 -29.21
CA ALA A 247 -16.07 4.74 -28.59
C ALA A 247 -14.71 5.29 -28.07
N GLY A 248 -14.40 4.99 -26.81
CA GLY A 248 -13.19 5.46 -26.11
C GLY A 248 -13.36 6.74 -25.31
N ASP A 249 -14.46 7.49 -25.51
CA ASP A 249 -14.75 8.69 -24.75
C ASP A 249 -14.93 8.36 -23.26
N LEU A 250 -14.39 9.23 -22.41
CA LEU A 250 -14.62 9.19 -20.97
C LEU A 250 -15.97 9.83 -20.70
N VAL A 251 -16.86 9.09 -20.05
CA VAL A 251 -18.11 9.62 -19.52
C VAL A 251 -18.01 9.73 -18.00
N VAL A 252 -18.55 10.83 -17.47
CA VAL A 252 -18.66 11.08 -16.03
C VAL A 252 -20.13 11.38 -15.75
N PHE A 253 -20.76 10.54 -14.94
CA PHE A 253 -22.09 10.76 -14.43
C PHE A 253 -21.93 11.49 -13.10
N GLU A 254 -22.01 12.82 -13.14
CA GLU A 254 -22.15 13.58 -11.91
C GLU A 254 -23.37 13.05 -11.15
N GLN A 255 -23.25 12.91 -9.82
CA GLN A 255 -24.38 12.52 -8.99
C GLN A 255 -25.50 13.56 -9.17
N PHE A 256 -26.42 13.29 -10.09
CA PHE A 256 -27.72 13.91 -10.07
C PHE A 256 -28.33 13.49 -8.73
N ARG A 257 -28.23 14.38 -7.74
CA ARG A 257 -29.05 14.33 -6.54
C ARG A 257 -30.49 14.48 -7.04
N PHE A 258 -31.15 13.36 -7.34
CA PHE A 258 -32.59 13.29 -7.42
C PHE A 258 -33.17 13.28 -6.01
#